data_AF-A0A7W3TZT6-F1
#
_entry.id   AF-A0A7W3TZT6-F1
#
_cell.length_a   1.000
_cell.length_b   1.000
_cell.length_c   1.000
_cell.angle_alpha   90.00
_cell.angle_beta   90.00
_cell.angle_gamma   90.00
#
_symmetry.space_group_name_H-M   'P 1'
#
loop_
_entity.id
_entity.type
_entity.pdbx_description
1 polymer ?
#
loop_
_entity_poly.entity_id
_entity_poly.type
_entity_poly.pdbx_seq_one_letter_code
_entity_poly.pdbx_strand_id
1 'polypeptide(L)'
;MGSGYRGYAHTQGAIERFKSQELMNELRKSGVNYTEKEVVLVTKNYIDKLLWLEKGNEKSGLKYIMDEHKNNFKGINVPALIKILTKQKPISHYEKHNVKQLIDVYNYKKNGNTYLLVYDNNGYIDSIGPVGNMYQVKEIISYEFARNIVLQYKNHQQIKVFDDSALFGNNDFGFLKVGHSYSCKIGILGDMSKSGKSFSVDGHEKIGTKWFIKLSDKNQNVFYLKPDTNVSNESRKNVQIEIKRYDLLQVDNVVHGRYR
;
A
#
# COMPACT_ATOMS: atom_id res chain seq x y z
N MET A 1 4.37 14.86 -33.60
CA MET A 1 3.02 14.33 -33.30
C MET A 1 3.12 12.82 -33.21
N GLY A 2 3.25 12.28 -32.00
CA GLY A 2 3.35 10.83 -31.79
C GLY A 2 1.96 10.21 -31.71
N SER A 3 1.64 9.33 -32.65
CA SER A 3 0.38 8.60 -32.75
C SER A 3 0.13 7.77 -31.48
N GLY A 4 -1.04 7.99 -30.86
CA GLY A 4 -1.47 7.22 -29.71
C GLY A 4 -1.65 5.75 -30.07
N TYR A 5 -0.94 4.89 -29.36
CA TYR A 5 -1.17 3.44 -29.38
C TYR A 5 -2.62 3.14 -28.96
N ARG A 6 -3.47 2.86 -29.94
CA ARG A 6 -4.81 2.26 -29.79
C ARG A 6 -4.81 0.91 -30.52
N GLY A 7 -4.87 -0.17 -29.75
CA GLY A 7 -4.83 -1.55 -30.23
C GLY A 7 -4.00 -2.31 -29.20
N TYR A 8 -4.57 -3.11 -28.30
CA TYR A 8 -4.93 -4.51 -28.54
C TYR A 8 -6.02 -4.99 -27.54
N ALA A 9 -6.79 -4.10 -26.92
CA ALA A 9 -7.68 -4.45 -25.80
C ALA A 9 -8.92 -5.29 -26.18
N HIS A 10 -9.25 -5.41 -27.47
CA HIS A 10 -10.47 -6.06 -27.97
C HIS A 10 -10.23 -7.36 -28.75
N THR A 11 -9.00 -7.88 -28.79
CA THR A 11 -8.74 -9.18 -29.45
C THR A 11 -9.22 -10.34 -28.56
N GLN A 12 -9.67 -11.43 -29.17
CA GLN A 12 -10.09 -12.66 -28.48
C GLN A 12 -9.06 -13.10 -27.43
N GLY A 13 -7.76 -13.08 -27.79
CA GLY A 13 -6.67 -13.43 -26.88
C GLY A 13 -6.47 -12.45 -25.71
N ALA A 14 -6.78 -11.16 -25.87
CA ALA A 14 -6.75 -10.20 -24.77
C ALA A 14 -7.96 -10.36 -23.82
N ILE A 15 -9.11 -10.76 -24.36
CA ILE A 15 -10.32 -11.06 -23.60
C ILE A 15 -10.13 -12.36 -22.80
N GLU A 16 -9.66 -13.43 -23.44
CA GLU A 16 -9.38 -14.73 -22.81
C GLU A 16 -8.31 -14.62 -21.72
N ARG A 17 -7.37 -13.68 -21.86
CA ARG A 17 -6.32 -13.45 -20.86
C ARG A 17 -6.89 -13.13 -19.47
N PHE A 18 -8.02 -12.45 -19.37
CA PHE A 18 -8.63 -12.10 -18.07
C PHE A 18 -10.01 -12.73 -17.86
N LYS A 19 -10.66 -13.23 -18.92
CA LYS A 19 -12.01 -13.79 -18.90
C LYS A 19 -12.05 -15.05 -19.76
N SER A 20 -11.32 -16.09 -19.34
CA SER A 20 -11.40 -17.38 -20.02
C SER A 20 -12.83 -17.91 -19.98
N GLN A 21 -13.30 -18.48 -21.09
CA GLN A 21 -14.67 -18.97 -21.21
C GLN A 21 -15.02 -19.99 -20.13
N GLU A 22 -14.06 -20.84 -19.74
CA GLU A 22 -14.21 -21.84 -18.67
C GLU A 22 -14.56 -21.18 -17.32
N LEU A 23 -13.73 -20.24 -16.84
CA LEU A 23 -13.99 -19.53 -15.59
C LEU A 23 -15.25 -18.65 -15.64
N MET A 24 -15.57 -18.06 -16.79
CA MET A 24 -16.84 -17.34 -16.96
C MET A 24 -18.04 -18.28 -16.86
N ASN A 25 -17.95 -19.50 -17.42
CA ASN A 25 -19.00 -20.51 -17.28
C ASN A 25 -19.12 -20.99 -15.83
N GLU A 26 -18.01 -21.14 -15.11
CA GLU A 26 -18.03 -21.46 -13.68
C GLU A 26 -18.69 -20.35 -12.87
N LEU A 27 -18.36 -19.08 -13.16
CA LEU A 27 -19.00 -17.93 -12.52
C LEU A 27 -20.51 -17.89 -12.78
N ARG A 28 -20.96 -18.13 -14.03
CA ARG A 28 -22.40 -18.25 -14.38
C ARG A 28 -23.11 -19.33 -13.56
N LYS A 29 -22.43 -20.46 -13.32
CA LYS A 29 -22.99 -21.61 -12.59
C LYS A 29 -22.91 -21.46 -11.07
N SER A 30 -22.12 -20.51 -10.56
CA SER A 30 -21.92 -20.32 -9.12
C SER A 30 -23.15 -19.79 -8.36
N GLY A 31 -24.11 -19.18 -9.07
CA GLY A 31 -25.32 -18.60 -8.47
C GLY A 31 -25.11 -17.27 -7.75
N VAL A 32 -23.90 -16.70 -7.77
CA VAL A 32 -23.62 -15.37 -7.20
C VAL A 32 -24.21 -14.26 -8.09
N ASN A 33 -24.62 -13.15 -7.48
CA ASN A 33 -25.09 -11.99 -8.23
C ASN A 33 -23.90 -11.19 -8.76
N TYR A 34 -23.84 -11.02 -10.09
CA TYR A 34 -22.84 -10.19 -10.77
C TYR A 34 -23.41 -9.69 -12.10
N THR A 35 -22.78 -8.66 -12.67
CA THR A 35 -23.16 -8.13 -14.00
C THR A 35 -22.14 -8.56 -15.04
N GLU A 36 -22.51 -9.53 -15.88
CA GLU A 36 -21.56 -10.17 -16.83
C GLU A 36 -20.80 -9.19 -17.73
N LYS A 37 -21.48 -8.18 -18.26
CA LYS A 37 -20.87 -7.12 -19.11
C LYS A 37 -19.89 -6.21 -18.35
N GLU A 38 -19.96 -6.19 -17.01
CA GLU A 38 -19.07 -5.41 -16.15
C GLU A 38 -17.88 -6.23 -15.66
N VAL A 39 -17.87 -7.55 -15.84
CA VAL A 39 -16.70 -8.36 -15.47
C VAL A 39 -15.49 -7.98 -16.32
N VAL A 40 -14.37 -7.70 -15.63
CA VAL A 40 -13.07 -7.37 -16.22
C VAL A 40 -12.01 -8.43 -15.96
N LEU A 41 -12.18 -9.24 -14.92
CA LEU A 41 -11.29 -10.35 -14.56
C LEU A 41 -12.10 -11.46 -13.88
N VAL A 42 -11.80 -12.70 -14.23
CA VAL A 42 -12.13 -13.90 -13.43
C VAL A 42 -10.85 -14.72 -13.26
N THR A 43 -10.61 -15.20 -12.05
CA THR A 43 -9.43 -16.02 -11.71
C THR A 43 -9.78 -17.03 -10.62
N LYS A 44 -8.82 -17.92 -10.32
CA LYS A 44 -8.83 -18.75 -9.12
C LYS A 44 -7.62 -18.46 -8.28
N ASN A 45 -7.80 -18.40 -6.96
CA ASN A 45 -6.68 -18.29 -6.04
C ASN A 45 -5.91 -19.62 -5.89
N TYR A 46 -4.89 -19.64 -5.04
CA TYR A 46 -4.03 -20.80 -4.78
C TYR A 46 -4.73 -21.99 -4.10
N ILE A 47 -5.96 -21.82 -3.61
CA ILE A 47 -6.82 -22.87 -3.04
C ILE A 47 -8.04 -23.15 -3.94
N ASP A 48 -7.96 -22.78 -5.21
CA ASP A 48 -9.01 -22.96 -6.23
C ASP A 48 -10.35 -22.25 -5.96
N LYS A 49 -10.40 -21.27 -5.03
CA LYS A 49 -11.56 -20.39 -4.86
C LYS A 49 -11.71 -19.48 -6.09
N LEU A 50 -12.91 -19.47 -6.67
CA LEU A 50 -13.27 -18.61 -7.80
C LEU A 50 -13.38 -17.15 -7.34
N LEU A 51 -12.72 -16.24 -8.05
CA LEU A 51 -12.71 -14.81 -7.78
C LEU A 51 -13.02 -14.00 -9.03
N TRP A 52 -13.73 -12.87 -8.90
CA TRP A 52 -13.98 -11.96 -10.02
C TRP A 52 -13.89 -10.48 -9.64
N LEU A 53 -13.60 -9.65 -10.64
CA LEU A 53 -13.58 -8.19 -10.52
C LEU A 53 -14.48 -7.58 -11.60
N GLU A 54 -15.28 -6.59 -11.22
CA GLU A 54 -16.11 -5.80 -12.13
C GLU A 54 -15.50 -4.41 -12.41
N LYS A 55 -15.96 -3.73 -13.47
CA LYS A 55 -15.59 -2.32 -13.74
C LYS A 55 -15.91 -1.43 -12.54
N GLY A 56 -17.06 -1.68 -11.91
CA GLY A 56 -17.47 -0.99 -10.69
C GLY A 56 -17.80 0.49 -10.87
N ASN A 57 -17.75 1.23 -9.77
CA ASN A 57 -18.10 2.64 -9.67
C ASN A 57 -17.21 3.34 -8.64
N GLU A 58 -17.59 4.50 -8.12
CA GLU A 58 -16.81 5.27 -7.13
C GLU A 58 -16.74 4.60 -5.74
N LYS A 59 -17.51 3.53 -5.50
CA LYS A 59 -17.59 2.86 -4.20
C LYS A 59 -17.04 1.44 -4.20
N SER A 60 -16.86 0.80 -5.36
CA SER A 60 -16.33 -0.56 -5.46
C SER A 60 -15.85 -0.90 -6.88
N GLY A 61 -15.08 -1.97 -7.01
CA GLY A 61 -14.60 -2.52 -8.29
C GLY A 61 -13.40 -1.77 -8.88
N LEU A 62 -13.06 -2.07 -10.14
CA LEU A 62 -11.83 -1.58 -10.76
C LEU A 62 -11.73 -0.05 -10.78
N LYS A 63 -12.85 0.64 -11.01
CA LYS A 63 -12.89 2.11 -11.00
C LYS A 63 -12.49 2.65 -9.63
N TYR A 64 -13.12 2.19 -8.56
CA TYR A 64 -12.78 2.58 -7.19
C TYR A 64 -11.30 2.31 -6.87
N ILE A 65 -10.80 1.10 -7.17
CA ILE A 65 -9.39 0.73 -6.95
C ILE A 65 -8.43 1.69 -7.67
N MET A 66 -8.75 2.03 -8.93
CA MET A 66 -7.93 2.91 -9.74
C MET A 66 -8.01 4.37 -9.30
N ASP A 67 -9.13 4.82 -8.74
CA ASP A 67 -9.30 6.17 -8.23
C ASP A 67 -8.62 6.34 -6.87
N GLU A 68 -8.85 5.41 -5.94
CA GLU A 68 -8.29 5.41 -4.57
C GLU A 68 -6.76 5.23 -4.56
N HIS A 69 -6.23 4.37 -5.43
CA HIS A 69 -4.80 4.03 -5.49
C HIS A 69 -4.13 4.50 -6.79
N LYS A 70 -4.68 5.56 -7.41
CA LYS A 70 -4.25 6.09 -8.72
C LYS A 70 -2.75 6.26 -8.87
N ASN A 71 -2.11 6.83 -7.86
CA ASN A 71 -0.66 7.09 -7.89
C ASN A 71 0.16 5.80 -7.73
N ASN A 72 -0.34 4.84 -6.95
CA ASN A 72 0.31 3.57 -6.73
C ASN A 72 0.24 2.66 -7.95
N PHE A 73 -0.89 2.68 -8.66
CA PHE A 73 -1.14 1.87 -9.85
C PHE A 73 -0.90 2.60 -11.17
N LYS A 74 -0.27 3.78 -11.15
CA LYS A 74 0.11 4.48 -12.39
C LYS A 74 1.03 3.59 -13.24
N GLY A 75 0.56 3.21 -14.43
CA GLY A 75 1.27 2.31 -15.35
C GLY A 75 1.19 0.83 -14.98
N ILE A 76 0.39 0.45 -13.97
CA ILE A 76 0.17 -0.95 -13.58
C ILE A 76 -1.18 -1.41 -14.11
N ASN A 77 -1.20 -2.56 -14.79
CA ASN A 77 -2.43 -3.25 -15.14
C ASN A 77 -2.94 -4.04 -13.92
N VAL A 78 -3.90 -3.47 -13.19
CA VAL A 78 -4.44 -4.05 -11.96
C VAL A 78 -5.03 -5.46 -12.17
N PRO A 79 -5.87 -5.72 -13.19
CA PRO A 79 -6.32 -7.09 -13.48
C PRO A 79 -5.18 -8.10 -13.67
N ALA A 80 -4.11 -7.71 -14.36
CA ALA A 80 -2.94 -8.56 -14.54
C ALA A 80 -2.20 -8.82 -13.23
N LEU A 81 -2.05 -7.79 -12.39
CA LEU A 81 -1.45 -7.92 -11.06
C LEU A 81 -2.26 -8.91 -10.21
N ILE A 82 -3.58 -8.72 -10.08
CA ILE A 82 -4.44 -9.61 -9.29
C ILE A 82 -4.32 -11.05 -9.79
N LYS A 83 -4.37 -11.28 -11.11
CA LYS A 83 -4.21 -12.62 -11.68
C LYS A 83 -2.88 -13.27 -11.29
N ILE A 84 -1.79 -12.50 -11.25
CA ILE A 84 -0.46 -12.99 -10.83
C ILE A 84 -0.41 -13.27 -9.33
N LEU A 85 -0.97 -12.38 -8.50
CA LEU A 85 -0.94 -12.53 -7.05
C LEU A 85 -1.76 -13.73 -6.59
N THR A 86 -2.98 -13.89 -7.11
CA THR A 86 -3.91 -14.95 -6.71
C THR A 86 -3.37 -16.35 -6.96
N LYS A 87 -2.47 -16.55 -7.93
CA LYS A 87 -1.82 -17.85 -8.20
C LYS A 87 -0.72 -18.23 -7.21
N GLN A 88 -0.33 -17.33 -6.32
CA GLN A 88 0.70 -17.57 -5.32
C GLN A 88 0.06 -17.87 -3.97
N LYS A 89 0.77 -18.63 -3.12
CA LYS A 89 0.38 -18.74 -1.72
C LYS A 89 0.58 -17.37 -1.04
N PRO A 90 -0.43 -16.81 -0.36
CA PRO A 90 -0.32 -15.56 0.36
C PRO A 90 0.70 -15.68 1.50
N ILE A 91 1.30 -14.55 1.87
CA ILE A 91 2.18 -14.46 3.04
C ILE A 91 1.37 -14.72 4.32
N SER A 92 0.17 -14.16 4.36
CA SER A 92 -0.79 -14.32 5.45
C SER A 92 -2.19 -13.98 4.96
N HIS A 93 -3.20 -14.44 5.68
CA HIS A 93 -4.59 -14.08 5.48
C HIS A 93 -5.22 -13.81 6.84
N TYR A 94 -6.24 -12.96 6.87
CA TYR A 94 -7.10 -12.78 8.03
C TYR A 94 -8.50 -12.40 7.57
N GLU A 95 -9.47 -12.79 8.37
CA GLU A 95 -10.87 -12.46 8.15
C GLU A 95 -11.23 -11.23 8.99
N LYS A 96 -12.02 -10.33 8.42
CA LYS A 96 -12.57 -9.20 9.14
C LYS A 96 -14.08 -9.25 9.09
N HIS A 97 -14.71 -9.22 10.27
CA HIS A 97 -16.14 -8.99 10.39
C HIS A 97 -16.41 -7.49 10.41
N ASN A 98 -17.23 -7.03 9.47
CA ASN A 98 -17.96 -5.78 9.60
C ASN A 98 -19.45 -6.09 9.76
N VAL A 99 -20.23 -5.10 10.21
CA VAL A 99 -21.69 -5.23 10.50
C VAL A 99 -22.50 -5.78 9.31
N LYS A 100 -21.97 -5.73 8.08
CA LYS A 100 -22.67 -6.13 6.85
C LYS A 100 -22.13 -7.40 6.17
N GLN A 101 -20.87 -7.77 6.36
CA GLN A 101 -20.28 -8.94 5.69
C GLN A 101 -18.94 -9.38 6.31
N LEU A 102 -18.59 -10.65 6.06
CA LEU A 102 -17.25 -11.21 6.22
C LEU A 102 -16.40 -10.80 5.01
N ILE A 103 -15.21 -10.27 5.30
CA ILE A 103 -14.25 -9.81 4.31
C ILE A 103 -12.97 -10.60 4.50
N ASP A 104 -12.52 -11.29 3.45
CA ASP A 104 -11.23 -11.95 3.46
C ASP A 104 -10.13 -10.99 3.00
N VAL A 105 -9.05 -10.89 3.77
CA VAL A 105 -7.91 -10.04 3.42
C VAL A 105 -6.65 -10.89 3.28
N TYR A 106 -6.04 -10.83 2.10
CA TYR A 106 -4.86 -11.61 1.74
C TYR A 106 -3.66 -10.71 1.48
N ASN A 107 -2.54 -11.03 2.14
CA ASN A 107 -1.26 -10.35 1.93
C ASN A 107 -0.42 -11.09 0.89
N TYR A 108 -0.02 -10.39 -0.16
CA TYR A 108 0.87 -10.94 -1.18
C TYR A 108 2.13 -10.11 -1.35
N LYS A 109 3.26 -10.75 -1.67
CA LYS A 109 4.50 -10.06 -2.02
C LYS A 109 4.78 -10.20 -3.52
N LYS A 110 5.05 -9.11 -4.21
CA LYS A 110 5.51 -9.12 -5.61
C LYS A 110 6.51 -8.00 -5.86
N ASN A 111 7.68 -8.35 -6.39
CA ASN A 111 8.75 -7.40 -6.73
C ASN A 111 9.14 -6.49 -5.54
N GLY A 112 9.16 -7.06 -4.33
CA GLY A 112 9.43 -6.30 -3.12
C GLY A 112 8.30 -5.35 -2.69
N ASN A 113 7.11 -5.43 -3.29
CA ASN A 113 5.90 -4.74 -2.84
C ASN A 113 4.94 -5.70 -2.14
N THR A 114 4.28 -5.26 -1.07
CA THR A 114 3.22 -5.99 -0.37
C THR A 114 1.88 -5.42 -0.79
N TYR A 115 0.95 -6.29 -1.16
CA TYR A 115 -0.40 -5.94 -1.58
C TYR A 115 -1.40 -6.60 -0.65
N LEU A 116 -2.38 -5.82 -0.18
CA LEU A 116 -3.61 -6.34 0.40
C LEU A 116 -4.58 -6.54 -0.75
N LEU A 117 -4.96 -7.79 -1.00
CA LEU A 117 -6.07 -8.13 -1.87
C LEU A 117 -7.26 -8.49 -0.98
N VAL A 118 -8.35 -7.77 -1.17
CA VAL A 118 -9.58 -7.88 -0.38
C VAL A 118 -10.66 -8.46 -1.29
N TYR A 119 -11.28 -9.55 -0.84
CA TYR A 119 -12.46 -10.08 -1.51
C TYR A 119 -13.48 -10.60 -0.50
N ASP A 120 -14.73 -10.51 -0.90
CA ASP A 120 -15.86 -11.00 -0.13
C ASP A 120 -15.90 -12.52 -0.12
N ASN A 121 -16.65 -13.09 0.83
CA ASN A 121 -16.80 -14.54 0.94
C ASN A 121 -17.27 -15.21 -0.35
N ASN A 122 -18.11 -14.52 -1.13
CA ASN A 122 -18.60 -15.02 -2.42
C ASN A 122 -17.51 -15.06 -3.52
N GLY A 123 -16.39 -14.36 -3.34
CA GLY A 123 -15.29 -14.25 -4.31
C GLY A 123 -15.21 -12.91 -5.05
N TYR A 124 -16.09 -11.95 -4.75
CA TYR A 124 -16.03 -10.62 -5.34
C TYR A 124 -14.79 -9.88 -4.85
N ILE A 125 -13.93 -9.45 -5.78
CA ILE A 125 -12.76 -8.64 -5.48
C ILE A 125 -13.19 -7.21 -5.24
N ASP A 126 -13.27 -6.85 -3.96
CA ASP A 126 -13.68 -5.53 -3.51
C ASP A 126 -12.56 -4.50 -3.72
N SER A 127 -11.33 -4.85 -3.32
CA SER A 127 -10.20 -3.93 -3.40
C SER A 127 -8.84 -4.61 -3.53
N ILE A 128 -7.87 -3.89 -4.08
CA ILE A 128 -6.45 -4.19 -3.95
C ILE A 128 -5.69 -2.90 -3.71
N GLY A 129 -4.79 -2.90 -2.73
CA GLY A 129 -3.94 -1.75 -2.43
C GLY A 129 -2.54 -2.18 -2.00
N PRO A 130 -1.49 -1.40 -2.31
CA PRO A 130 -0.20 -1.61 -1.68
C PRO A 130 -0.30 -1.31 -0.17
N VAL A 131 0.48 -2.03 0.63
CA VAL A 131 0.64 -1.74 2.06
C VAL A 131 1.75 -0.70 2.21
N GLY A 132 1.38 0.58 2.20
CA GLY A 132 2.30 1.70 2.40
C GLY A 132 3.34 1.87 1.28
N ASN A 133 4.13 2.95 1.36
CA ASN A 133 5.30 3.11 0.48
C ASN A 133 6.35 2.07 0.88
N MET A 134 6.77 1.26 -0.09
CA MET A 134 7.83 0.28 0.14
C MET A 134 9.19 0.85 -0.22
N TYR A 135 10.11 0.74 0.73
CA TYR A 135 11.45 1.28 0.62
C TYR A 135 12.45 0.14 0.56
N GLN A 136 13.32 0.15 -0.45
CA GLN A 136 14.49 -0.73 -0.46
C GLN A 136 15.54 -0.17 0.50
N VAL A 137 16.08 -1.03 1.37
CA VAL A 137 17.24 -0.69 2.20
C VAL A 137 18.48 -0.71 1.32
N LYS A 138 19.12 0.45 1.16
CA LYS A 138 20.35 0.62 0.38
C LYS A 138 21.59 0.47 1.24
N GLU A 139 21.51 0.91 2.49
CA GLU A 139 22.63 0.92 3.41
C GLU A 139 22.11 0.90 4.85
N ILE A 140 22.88 0.26 5.74
CA ILE A 140 22.68 0.33 7.18
C ILE A 140 24.00 0.77 7.80
N ILE A 141 24.00 1.93 8.42
CA ILE A 141 25.15 2.54 9.10
C ILE A 141 24.92 2.38 10.60
N SER A 142 25.56 1.38 11.18
CA SER A 142 25.39 1.05 12.60
C SER A 142 26.30 1.89 13.49
N TYR A 143 25.77 2.27 14.65
CA TYR A 143 26.46 2.80 15.81
C TYR A 143 26.29 1.81 16.97
N GLU A 144 26.83 2.11 18.15
CA GLU A 144 26.80 1.20 19.31
C GLU A 144 25.37 0.78 19.68
N PHE A 145 24.42 1.73 19.74
CA PHE A 145 23.03 1.47 20.13
C PHE A 145 21.97 2.09 19.19
N ALA A 146 22.38 2.56 18.02
CA ALA A 146 21.48 3.16 17.05
C ALA A 146 22.00 2.88 15.63
N ARG A 147 21.19 3.19 14.62
CA ARG A 147 21.64 3.11 13.22
C ARG A 147 20.95 4.16 12.35
N ASN A 148 21.64 4.52 11.28
CA ASN A 148 21.00 5.18 10.15
C ASN A 148 20.74 4.15 9.06
N ILE A 149 19.53 4.14 8.52
CA ILE A 149 19.11 3.28 7.42
C ILE A 149 18.86 4.17 6.22
N VAL A 150 19.54 3.88 5.11
CA VAL A 150 19.31 4.59 3.85
C VAL A 150 18.26 3.83 3.07
N LEU A 151 17.10 4.47 2.88
CA LEU A 151 15.92 3.93 2.24
C LEU A 151 15.74 4.55 0.86
N GLN A 152 15.37 3.74 -0.13
CA GLN A 152 15.07 4.21 -1.48
C GLN A 152 13.64 3.83 -1.86
N TYR A 153 12.84 4.82 -2.22
CA TYR A 153 11.51 4.61 -2.81
C TYR A 153 11.62 4.61 -4.34
N LYS A 154 11.40 3.45 -4.98
CA LYS A 154 11.51 3.29 -6.44
C LYS A 154 12.83 3.90 -6.99
N ASN A 155 12.76 4.76 -8.01
CA ASN A 155 13.91 5.48 -8.58
C ASN A 155 14.03 6.92 -8.04
N HIS A 156 13.38 7.23 -6.92
CA HIS A 156 13.47 8.54 -6.29
C HIS A 156 14.73 8.66 -5.43
N GLN A 157 14.94 9.88 -4.93
CA GLN A 157 16.00 10.21 -3.99
C GLN A 157 15.94 9.32 -2.75
N GLN A 158 17.12 8.92 -2.28
CA GLN A 158 17.27 8.17 -1.05
C GLN A 158 16.97 9.06 0.16
N ILE A 159 16.38 8.46 1.20
CA ILE A 159 16.12 9.10 2.48
C ILE A 159 16.87 8.35 3.57
N LYS A 160 17.61 9.09 4.39
CA LYS A 160 18.29 8.53 5.57
C LYS A 160 17.33 8.65 6.76
N VAL A 161 16.97 7.52 7.34
CA VAL A 161 16.10 7.44 8.52
C VAL A 161 16.87 6.88 9.71
N PHE A 162 16.54 7.36 10.89
CA PHE A 162 17.20 6.99 12.13
C PHE A 162 16.38 5.94 12.88
N ASP A 163 17.06 4.92 13.39
CA ASP A 163 16.52 3.89 14.26
C ASP A 163 17.31 3.87 15.57
N ASP A 164 16.63 4.17 16.67
CA ASP A 164 17.16 4.10 18.03
C ASP A 164 16.43 3.08 18.92
N SER A 165 15.77 2.10 18.30
CA SER A 165 15.02 1.07 19.02
C SER A 165 15.90 0.19 19.92
N ALA A 166 17.18 0.04 19.60
CA ALA A 166 18.13 -0.70 20.43
C ALA A 166 18.44 0.02 21.76
N LEU A 167 18.33 1.36 21.84
CA LEU A 167 18.44 2.09 23.11
C LEU A 167 17.35 1.71 24.12
N PHE A 168 16.22 1.18 23.64
CA PHE A 168 15.08 0.76 24.47
C PHE A 168 15.06 -0.74 24.73
N GLY A 169 16.18 -1.45 24.48
CA GLY A 169 16.35 -2.87 24.78
C GLY A 169 15.65 -3.84 23.84
N ASN A 170 14.90 -3.36 22.83
CA ASN A 170 14.08 -4.23 21.98
C ASN A 170 14.67 -4.48 20.58
N ASN A 171 15.56 -3.61 20.09
CA ASN A 171 16.16 -3.71 18.75
C ASN A 171 15.10 -4.01 17.66
N ASP A 172 14.02 -3.22 17.67
CA ASP A 172 12.78 -3.50 16.94
C ASP A 172 12.99 -3.73 15.45
N PHE A 173 13.97 -3.05 14.85
CA PHE A 173 14.24 -3.11 13.42
C PHE A 173 15.52 -3.88 13.06
N GLY A 174 16.04 -4.70 13.97
CA GLY A 174 17.23 -5.52 13.75
C GLY A 174 17.12 -6.53 12.60
N PHE A 175 15.90 -6.82 12.14
CA PHE A 175 15.63 -7.74 11.04
C PHE A 175 15.85 -7.13 9.64
N LEU A 176 16.05 -5.82 9.53
CA LEU A 176 16.27 -5.14 8.26
C LEU A 176 17.56 -5.62 7.59
N LYS A 177 17.50 -5.82 6.27
CA LYS A 177 18.62 -6.29 5.44
C LYS A 177 18.79 -5.41 4.21
N VAL A 178 20.04 -5.07 3.87
CA VAL A 178 20.39 -4.38 2.63
C VAL A 178 19.87 -5.17 1.41
N GLY A 179 19.41 -4.45 0.39
CA GLY A 179 18.82 -4.99 -0.83
C GLY A 179 17.35 -5.40 -0.71
N HIS A 180 16.81 -5.54 0.51
CA HIS A 180 15.43 -5.93 0.74
C HIS A 180 14.51 -4.71 0.83
N SER A 181 13.23 -4.91 0.51
CA SER A 181 12.20 -3.88 0.58
C SER A 181 11.21 -4.15 1.71
N TYR A 182 10.85 -3.07 2.42
CA TYR A 182 9.94 -3.09 3.57
C TYR A 182 8.93 -1.94 3.48
N SER A 183 7.75 -2.11 4.07
CA SER A 183 6.80 -1.02 4.27
C SER A 183 7.26 -0.19 5.46
N CYS A 184 7.54 1.10 5.27
CA CYS A 184 8.06 1.94 6.36
C CYS A 184 7.12 3.12 6.63
N LYS A 185 6.79 3.35 7.91
CA LYS A 185 6.25 4.63 8.36
C LYS A 185 7.38 5.50 8.89
N ILE A 186 7.57 6.65 8.25
CA ILE A 186 8.71 7.55 8.51
C ILE A 186 8.20 8.81 9.21
N GLY A 187 8.71 9.05 10.40
CA GLY A 187 8.43 10.24 11.18
C GLY A 187 9.35 11.39 10.82
N ILE A 188 8.87 12.62 10.97
CA ILE A 188 9.67 13.83 10.88
C ILE A 188 9.96 14.31 12.29
N LEU A 189 11.25 14.48 12.59
CA LEU A 189 11.73 15.29 13.69
C LEU A 189 12.16 16.65 13.11
N GLY A 190 11.50 17.70 13.52
CA GLY A 190 11.74 19.04 13.00
C GLY A 190 10.81 20.06 13.63
N ASP A 191 10.99 21.31 13.26
CA ASP A 191 10.23 22.44 13.79
C ASP A 191 9.45 23.15 12.68
N MET A 192 8.33 23.75 13.05
CA MET A 192 7.56 24.57 12.11
C MET A 192 8.37 25.80 11.73
N SER A 193 8.57 26.02 10.43
CA SER A 193 9.40 27.11 9.93
C SER A 193 8.91 27.60 8.57
N LYS A 194 8.85 28.93 8.37
CA LYS A 194 8.41 29.55 7.10
C LYS A 194 9.35 29.26 5.91
N SER A 195 10.60 28.89 6.18
CA SER A 195 11.59 28.49 5.16
C SER A 195 11.70 26.97 5.02
N GLY A 196 10.94 26.20 5.81
CA GLY A 196 10.97 24.76 5.82
C GLY A 196 10.40 24.11 4.56
N LYS A 197 10.58 22.79 4.45
CA LYS A 197 9.97 22.00 3.36
C LYS A 197 8.45 21.99 3.55
N SER A 198 7.71 22.26 2.48
CA SER A 198 6.24 22.24 2.49
C SER A 198 5.69 20.82 2.44
N PHE A 199 4.65 20.59 3.23
CA PHE A 199 3.85 19.37 3.28
C PHE A 199 2.36 19.72 3.32
N SER A 200 1.53 18.87 2.74
CA SER A 200 0.08 18.90 2.95
C SER A 200 -0.28 18.03 4.16
N VAL A 201 -1.29 18.47 4.92
CA VAL A 201 -1.83 17.72 6.07
C VAL A 201 -2.99 16.86 5.58
N ASP A 202 -2.82 15.54 5.66
CA ASP A 202 -3.79 14.57 5.13
C ASP A 202 -4.73 14.02 6.20
N GLY A 203 -4.48 14.31 7.48
CA GLY A 203 -5.30 13.88 8.61
C GLY A 203 -4.44 13.25 9.71
N HIS A 204 -5.02 12.27 10.40
CA HIS A 204 -4.36 11.57 11.50
C HIS A 204 -4.34 10.06 11.24
N GLU A 205 -3.26 9.40 11.65
CA GLU A 205 -3.12 7.96 11.54
C GLU A 205 -2.54 7.38 12.83
N LYS A 206 -3.12 6.27 13.30
CA LYS A 206 -2.62 5.59 14.49
C LYS A 206 -1.40 4.72 14.14
N ILE A 207 -0.33 4.86 14.92
CA ILE A 207 0.89 4.04 14.85
C ILE A 207 1.15 3.52 16.26
N GLY A 208 1.00 2.20 16.44
CA GLY A 208 0.93 1.58 17.76
C GLY A 208 -0.19 2.17 18.62
N THR A 209 0.13 2.71 19.79
CA THR A 209 -0.83 3.32 20.72
C THR A 209 -1.05 4.82 20.49
N LYS A 210 -0.28 5.46 19.61
CA LYS A 210 -0.26 6.92 19.46
C LYS A 210 -0.87 7.38 18.13
N TRP A 211 -1.48 8.56 18.14
CA TRP A 211 -2.01 9.22 16.94
C TRP A 211 -0.99 10.21 16.37
N PHE A 212 -0.65 10.03 15.10
CA PHE A 212 0.29 10.90 14.40
C PHE A 212 -0.44 11.75 13.37
N ILE A 213 0.05 12.96 13.12
CA ILE A 213 -0.43 13.78 11.99
C ILE A 213 0.23 13.22 10.72
N LYS A 214 -0.60 12.82 9.76
CA LYS A 214 -0.19 12.30 8.46
C LYS A 214 0.05 13.46 7.50
N LEU A 215 1.20 13.44 6.85
CA LEU A 215 1.65 14.47 5.92
C LEU A 215 2.01 13.87 4.57
N SER A 216 1.79 14.62 3.49
CA SER A 216 2.30 14.30 2.16
C SER A 216 3.16 15.43 1.61
N ASP A 217 4.30 15.10 1.00
CA ASP A 217 5.07 16.08 0.23
C ASP A 217 4.52 16.25 -1.20
N LYS A 218 5.10 17.17 -1.98
CA LYS A 218 4.70 17.43 -3.38
C LYS A 218 4.74 16.19 -4.29
N ASN A 219 5.52 15.17 -3.92
CA ASN A 219 5.67 13.93 -4.65
C ASN A 219 4.77 12.81 -4.07
N GLN A 220 3.85 13.16 -3.15
CA GLN A 220 2.95 12.22 -2.46
C GLN A 220 3.71 11.20 -1.59
N ASN A 221 4.92 11.54 -1.14
CA ASN A 221 5.58 10.74 -0.11
C ASN A 221 4.93 11.03 1.24
N VAL A 222 4.55 9.98 1.95
CA VAL A 222 3.86 10.07 3.23
C VAL A 222 4.87 10.10 4.39
N PHE A 223 4.63 11.02 5.32
CA PHE A 223 5.40 11.20 6.55
C PHE A 223 4.48 11.41 7.75
N TYR A 224 5.04 11.37 8.95
CA TYR A 224 4.27 11.49 10.19
C TYR A 224 4.92 12.47 11.17
N LEU A 225 4.13 13.37 11.75
CA LEU A 225 4.55 14.21 12.88
C LEU A 225 4.09 13.61 14.20
N LYS A 226 4.92 13.79 15.24
CA LYS A 226 4.66 13.26 16.58
C LYS A 226 3.39 13.89 17.20
N PRO A 227 2.69 13.15 18.09
CA PRO A 227 1.34 13.48 18.60
C PRO A 227 1.17 14.85 19.26
N ASP A 228 2.25 15.52 19.67
CA ASP A 228 2.22 16.79 20.42
C ASP A 228 2.81 17.97 19.63
N THR A 229 2.97 17.80 18.32
CA THR A 229 3.46 18.89 17.48
C THR A 229 2.35 19.92 17.34
N ASN A 230 2.56 21.14 17.86
CA ASN A 230 1.62 22.26 17.76
C ASN A 230 1.42 22.70 16.30
N VAL A 231 0.61 21.94 15.56
CA VAL A 231 0.00 22.38 14.31
C VAL A 231 -1.31 23.03 14.75
N SER A 232 -1.30 24.35 14.96
CA SER A 232 -2.47 25.11 15.41
C SER A 232 -3.74 24.64 14.71
N ASN A 233 -4.71 24.21 15.52
CA ASN A 233 -5.95 23.57 15.10
C ASN A 233 -6.60 24.22 13.86
N GLU A 234 -7.01 23.35 12.94
CA GLU A 234 -8.21 23.49 12.08
C GLU A 234 -8.18 24.32 10.79
N SER A 235 -7.08 24.97 10.37
CA SER A 235 -7.14 25.77 9.11
C SER A 235 -6.00 25.62 8.10
N ARG A 236 -4.88 24.98 8.46
CA ARG A 236 -3.73 24.87 7.54
C ARG A 236 -3.71 23.54 6.80
N LYS A 237 -4.18 23.54 5.55
CA LYS A 237 -3.98 22.42 4.60
C LYS A 237 -2.51 22.11 4.34
N ASN A 238 -1.61 23.07 4.61
CA ASN A 238 -0.18 22.92 4.40
C ASN A 238 0.63 23.42 5.59
N VAL A 239 1.70 22.71 5.91
CA VAL A 239 2.70 23.07 6.93
C VAL A 239 4.07 23.15 6.28
N GLN A 240 4.96 23.96 6.86
CA GLN A 240 6.36 24.04 6.45
C GLN A 240 7.24 23.66 7.63
N ILE A 241 8.14 22.70 7.41
CA ILE A 241 8.90 22.07 8.47
C ILE A 241 10.38 22.15 8.13
N GLU A 242 11.16 22.73 9.04
CA GLU A 242 12.61 22.59 9.03
C GLU A 242 12.96 21.21 9.59
N ILE A 243 13.39 20.32 8.69
CA ILE A 243 13.59 18.91 9.01
C ILE A 243 14.98 18.73 9.63
N LYS A 244 15.01 18.32 10.89
CA LYS A 244 16.24 17.97 11.59
C LYS A 244 16.64 16.53 11.31
N ARG A 245 15.66 15.62 11.29
CA ARG A 245 15.88 14.18 11.08
C ARG A 245 14.60 13.48 10.65
N TYR A 246 14.76 12.32 10.00
CA TYR A 246 13.67 11.36 9.81
C TYR A 246 13.85 10.17 10.74
N ASP A 247 12.80 9.75 11.42
CA ASP A 247 12.82 8.64 12.37
C ASP A 247 12.00 7.46 11.79
N LEU A 248 12.45 6.23 12.03
CA LEU A 248 11.70 5.03 11.67
C LEU A 248 10.66 4.73 12.76
N LEU A 249 9.37 4.81 12.42
CA LEU A 249 8.28 4.63 13.39
C LEU A 249 7.72 3.20 13.38
N GLN A 250 7.65 2.61 12.21
CA GLN A 250 7.12 1.26 12.00
C GLN A 250 7.73 0.68 10.72
N VAL A 251 8.05 -0.61 10.76
CA VAL A 251 8.46 -1.42 9.60
C VAL A 251 7.55 -2.63 9.53
N ASP A 252 6.87 -2.79 8.40
CA ASP A 252 5.84 -3.81 8.20
C ASP A 252 4.85 -3.81 9.37
N ASN A 253 4.79 -4.87 10.17
CA ASN A 253 3.94 -4.97 11.37
C ASN A 253 4.67 -4.64 12.68
N VAL A 254 5.96 -4.32 12.65
CA VAL A 254 6.76 -4.03 13.84
C VAL A 254 6.76 -2.53 14.11
N VAL A 255 6.23 -2.12 15.26
CA VAL A 255 6.20 -0.73 15.72
C VAL A 255 7.41 -0.45 16.61
N HIS A 256 8.00 0.74 16.49
CA HIS A 256 9.09 1.19 17.36
C HIS A 256 8.61 1.26 18.82
N GLY A 257 9.41 0.76 19.77
CA GLY A 257 9.02 0.51 21.17
C GLY A 257 8.47 1.73 21.90
N ARG A 258 8.94 2.94 21.58
CA ARG A 258 8.39 4.22 22.10
C ARG A 258 6.90 4.45 21.81
N TYR A 259 6.33 3.74 20.84
CA TYR A 259 4.96 3.93 20.37
C TYR A 259 4.09 2.69 20.54
N ARG A 260 4.60 1.62 21.15
CA ARG A 260 3.81 0.43 21.47
C ARG A 260 2.79 0.68 22.58
#